data_AF-A0A6H5G3Z4-F1
#
_entry.id   AF-A0A6H5G3Z4-F1
#
_cell.length_a   1.000
_cell.length_b   1.000
_cell.length_c   1.000
_cell.angle_alpha   90.00
_cell.angle_beta   90.00
_cell.angle_gamma   90.00
#
_symmetry.space_group_name_H-M   'P 1'
#
loop_
_entity.id
_entity.type
_entity.pdbx_description
1 polymer ?
#
loop_
_entity_poly.entity_id
_entity_poly.type
_entity_poly.pdbx_seq_one_letter_code
_entity_poly.pdbx_strand_id
1 'polypeptide(L)'
;MVIWEHVVLSLLLAASLAASSDGRSREGGRDKIVRLSVIAPNSSSPTLHRGQNLQLIRPVIEAAVARVSAPDGVLPGYDIRLRFRDSNCSSAIGPLYAFELHNTT
;
A
#
# COMPACT_ATOMS: atom_id res chain seq x y z
N MET A 1 27.92 -40.05 35.88
CA MET A 1 28.40 -39.15 34.81
C MET A 1 27.39 -39.17 33.64
N VAL A 2 26.12 -38.79 33.90
CA VAL A 2 25.00 -38.89 32.90
C VAL A 2 24.01 -37.71 33.03
N ILE A 3 24.20 -36.79 33.99
CA ILE A 3 23.19 -35.77 34.33
C ILE A 3 23.29 -34.52 33.44
N TRP A 4 24.45 -34.25 32.83
CA TRP A 4 24.65 -33.04 32.01
C TRP A 4 23.95 -33.07 30.66
N GLU A 5 23.79 -34.24 30.02
CA GLU A 5 23.15 -34.31 28.70
C GLU A 5 21.67 -33.94 28.75
N HIS A 6 20.95 -34.33 29.80
CA HIS A 6 19.53 -33.99 29.97
C HIS A 6 19.31 -32.50 30.25
N VAL A 7 20.26 -31.83 30.92
CA VAL A 7 20.19 -30.39 31.19
C VAL A 7 20.38 -29.59 29.90
N VAL A 8 21.33 -30.00 29.05
CA VAL A 8 21.59 -29.35 27.75
C VAL A 8 20.40 -29.50 26.80
N LEU A 9 19.80 -30.70 26.72
CA LEU A 9 18.59 -30.91 25.91
C LEU A 9 17.41 -30.07 26.38
N SER A 10 17.23 -29.92 27.69
CA SER A 10 16.14 -29.13 28.27
C SER A 10 16.32 -27.63 28.00
N LEU A 11 17.56 -27.13 28.05
CA LEU A 11 17.87 -25.72 27.74
C LEU A 11 17.64 -25.39 26.25
N LEU A 12 18.00 -26.30 25.35
CA LEU A 12 17.78 -26.14 23.90
C LEU A 12 16.30 -26.18 23.52
N LEU A 13 15.49 -27.00 24.20
CA LEU A 13 14.03 -27.01 24.00
C LEU A 13 13.38 -25.71 24.49
N ALA A 14 13.83 -25.14 25.61
CA ALA A 14 13.30 -23.88 26.12
C ALA A 14 13.63 -22.68 25.20
N ALA A 15 14.83 -22.66 24.60
CA ALA A 15 15.25 -21.58 23.69
C ALA A 15 14.44 -21.55 22.38
N SER A 16 14.02 -22.71 21.87
CA SER A 16 13.21 -22.81 20.65
C SER A 16 11.75 -22.40 20.87
N LEU A 17 11.19 -22.63 22.07
CA LEU A 17 9.85 -22.12 22.42
C LEU A 17 9.82 -20.59 22.61
N ALA A 18 10.91 -20.00 23.13
CA ALA A 18 10.97 -18.55 23.35
C ALA A 18 11.16 -17.72 22.05
N ALA A 19 11.58 -18.34 20.95
CA ALA A 19 11.81 -17.65 19.67
C ALA A 19 10.55 -17.51 18.80
N SER A 20 9.39 -18.04 19.22
CA SER A 20 8.16 -18.06 18.41
C SER A 20 7.01 -17.23 18.98
N SER A 21 7.32 -16.15 19.71
CA SER A 21 6.28 -15.24 20.21
C SER A 21 6.69 -13.76 20.16
N ASP A 22 7.20 -13.30 19.02
CA ASP A 22 7.06 -11.87 18.68
C ASP A 22 5.85 -11.68 17.75
N GLY A 23 4.70 -12.13 18.24
CA GLY A 23 3.39 -11.75 17.72
C GLY A 23 3.08 -10.33 18.17
N ARG A 24 3.81 -9.36 17.62
CA ARG A 24 3.61 -7.94 17.88
C ARG A 24 2.17 -7.55 17.58
N SER A 25 1.43 -7.30 18.66
CA SER A 25 0.16 -6.61 18.78
C SER A 25 -0.58 -6.28 17.49
N ARG A 26 -1.69 -6.99 17.25
CA ARG A 26 -2.85 -6.43 16.55
C ARG A 26 -3.37 -5.26 17.37
N GLU A 27 -2.83 -4.08 17.11
CA GLU A 27 -3.42 -2.84 17.53
C GLU A 27 -4.77 -2.72 16.82
N GLY A 28 -5.84 -2.89 17.59
CA GLY A 28 -7.19 -2.52 17.17
C GLY A 28 -7.22 -1.04 16.83
N GLY A 29 -7.01 -0.73 15.56
CA GLY A 29 -6.94 0.62 15.03
C GLY A 29 -8.10 0.85 14.07
N ARG A 30 -8.74 2.01 14.18
CA ARG A 30 -9.73 2.54 13.23
C ARG A 30 -9.37 2.13 11.80
N ASP A 31 -10.35 1.76 10.97
CA ASP A 31 -10.16 1.52 9.53
C ASP A 31 -9.27 2.63 8.93
N LYS A 32 -7.99 2.30 8.67
CA LYS A 32 -6.98 3.26 8.21
C LYS A 32 -7.11 3.39 6.69
N ILE A 33 -8.24 3.95 6.26
CA ILE A 33 -8.54 4.13 4.84
C ILE A 33 -7.94 5.45 4.36
N VAL A 34 -7.15 5.39 3.29
CA VAL A 34 -6.63 6.56 2.59
C VAL A 34 -7.20 6.55 1.17
N ARG A 35 -7.76 7.66 0.73
CA ARG A 35 -8.34 7.79 -0.62
C ARG A 35 -7.43 8.66 -1.45
N LEU A 36 -6.81 8.08 -2.47
CA LEU A 36 -5.93 8.79 -3.40
C LEU A 36 -6.61 8.83 -4.76
N SER A 37 -6.75 10.04 -5.31
CA SER A 37 -7.38 10.25 -6.61
C SER A 37 -6.40 10.90 -7.58
N VAL A 38 -6.41 10.40 -8.81
CA VAL A 38 -5.46 10.78 -9.86
C VAL A 38 -6.26 11.22 -11.07
N ILE A 39 -6.07 12.47 -11.47
CA ILE A 39 -6.68 13.07 -12.65
C ILE A 39 -5.57 13.28 -13.68
N ALA A 40 -5.63 12.57 -14.79
CA ALA A 40 -4.66 12.71 -15.88
C ALA A 40 -5.31 12.38 -17.23
N PRO A 41 -4.79 12.89 -18.36
CA PRO A 41 -5.31 12.56 -19.68
C PRO A 41 -5.21 11.06 -19.99
N ASN A 42 -6.24 10.47 -20.57
CA ASN A 42 -6.24 9.08 -21.03
C ASN A 42 -6.52 9.06 -22.53
N SER A 43 -5.45 9.15 -23.33
CA SER A 43 -5.57 9.10 -24.79
C SER A 43 -5.10 7.76 -25.33
N SER A 44 -5.77 7.30 -26.39
CA SER A 44 -5.32 6.16 -27.20
C SER A 44 -4.04 6.47 -27.99
N SER A 45 -3.64 7.74 -28.08
CA SER A 45 -2.37 8.16 -28.66
C SER A 45 -1.38 8.58 -27.56
N PRO A 46 -0.38 7.75 -27.23
CA PRO A 46 0.59 8.02 -26.16
C PRO A 46 1.44 9.27 -26.40
N THR A 47 1.59 9.68 -27.66
CA THR A 47 2.41 10.83 -28.08
C THR A 47 1.67 12.16 -27.98
N LEU A 48 0.33 12.14 -27.92
CA LEU A 48 -0.49 13.36 -27.90
C LEU A 48 -0.35 14.16 -26.60
N HIS A 49 0.05 13.51 -25.50
CA HIS A 49 0.08 14.13 -24.16
C HIS A 49 1.42 13.94 -23.40
N ARG A 50 2.54 13.83 -24.14
CA ARG A 50 3.94 13.82 -23.64
C ARG A 50 4.11 13.34 -22.19
N GLY A 51 3.91 12.04 -21.97
CA GLY A 51 4.26 11.37 -20.70
C GLY A 51 3.25 11.50 -19.56
N GLN A 52 2.16 12.25 -19.72
CA GLN A 52 1.11 12.39 -18.70
C GLN A 52 -0.08 11.43 -18.93
N ASN A 53 0.10 10.40 -19.75
CA ASN A 53 -0.99 9.48 -20.06
C ASN A 53 -1.28 8.55 -18.88
N LEU A 54 -2.55 8.51 -18.48
CA LEU A 54 -3.08 7.64 -17.43
C LEU A 54 -2.70 6.17 -17.63
N GLN A 55 -2.65 5.68 -18.88
CA GLN A 55 -2.24 4.30 -19.18
C GLN A 55 -0.80 4.00 -18.78
N LEU A 56 0.09 5.00 -18.85
CA LEU A 56 1.50 4.85 -18.50
C LEU A 56 1.72 4.97 -16.99
N ILE A 57 1.04 5.92 -16.34
CA ILE A 57 1.27 6.20 -14.91
C ILE A 57 0.52 5.26 -13.98
N ARG A 58 -0.63 4.71 -14.40
CA ARG A 58 -1.45 3.81 -13.57
C ARG A 58 -0.68 2.62 -12.99
N PRO A 59 0.02 1.79 -13.79
CA PRO A 59 0.71 0.61 -13.24
C PRO A 59 1.81 0.99 -12.25
N VAL A 60 2.47 2.13 -12.45
CA VAL A 60 3.51 2.63 -11.52
C VAL A 60 2.89 3.01 -10.18
N ILE A 61 1.75 3.71 -10.20
CA ILE A 61 1.04 4.11 -8.98
C ILE A 61 0.50 2.89 -8.23
N GLU A 62 -0.09 1.93 -8.94
CA GLU A 62 -0.59 0.69 -8.35
C GLU A 62 0.54 -0.12 -7.68
N ALA A 63 1.69 -0.25 -8.35
CA ALA A 63 2.87 -0.91 -7.78
C ALA A 63 3.42 -0.18 -6.55
N ALA A 64 3.47 1.16 -6.59
CA ALA A 64 3.90 1.97 -5.46
C ALA A 64 2.97 1.80 -4.26
N VAL A 65 1.65 1.81 -4.48
CA VAL A 65 0.66 1.58 -3.42
C VAL A 65 0.86 0.20 -2.81
N ALA A 66 0.98 -0.85 -3.62
CA ALA A 66 1.20 -2.21 -3.13
C ALA A 66 2.47 -2.32 -2.27
N ARG A 67 3.55 -1.63 -2.63
CA ARG A 67 4.79 -1.62 -1.84
C ARG A 67 4.65 -0.82 -0.55
N VAL A 68 3.95 0.32 -0.58
CA VAL A 68 3.76 1.18 0.59
C VAL A 68 2.82 0.53 1.61
N SER A 69 1.80 -0.21 1.16
CA SER A 69 0.85 -0.92 2.02
C SER A 69 1.31 -2.29 2.51
N ALA A 70 2.48 -2.76 2.04
CA ALA A 70 3.04 -4.04 2.44
C ALA A 70 3.29 -4.10 3.97
N PRO A 71 3.36 -5.29 4.58
CA PRO A 71 3.65 -5.42 6.02
C PRO A 71 4.96 -4.77 6.45
N ASP A 72 5.95 -4.73 5.55
CA ASP A 72 7.25 -4.08 5.70
C ASP A 72 7.33 -2.73 4.95
N GLY A 73 6.17 -2.22 4.52
CA GLY A 73 6.01 -0.94 3.84
C GLY A 73 5.96 0.24 4.81
N VAL A 74 5.85 1.46 4.25
CA VAL A 74 5.81 2.71 5.03
C VAL A 74 4.45 2.89 5.73
N LEU A 75 3.38 2.33 5.17
CA LEU A 75 2.02 2.42 5.70
C LEU A 75 1.41 1.01 5.84
N PRO A 76 1.94 0.16 6.73
CA PRO A 76 1.47 -1.21 6.87
C PRO A 76 0.04 -1.24 7.40
N GLY A 77 -0.82 -2.03 6.75
CA GLY A 77 -2.23 -2.20 7.14
C GLY A 77 -3.17 -1.04 6.77
N TYR A 78 -2.71 -0.07 5.97
CA TYR A 78 -3.59 0.96 5.40
C TYR A 78 -4.32 0.44 4.16
N ASP A 79 -5.62 0.74 4.05
CA ASP A 79 -6.42 0.50 2.84
C ASP A 79 -6.36 1.75 1.94
N ILE A 80 -5.43 1.73 0.98
CA ILE A 80 -5.25 2.84 0.03
C ILE A 80 -6.14 2.61 -1.19
N ARG A 81 -7.23 3.37 -1.28
CA ARG A 81 -8.21 3.29 -2.37
C ARG A 81 -7.86 4.28 -3.48
N LEU A 82 -7.48 3.73 -4.64
CA LEU A 82 -7.16 4.49 -5.83
C LEU A 82 -8.41 4.80 -6.67
N ARG A 83 -8.54 6.05 -7.11
CA ARG A 83 -9.53 6.47 -8.11
C ARG A 83 -8.86 7.22 -9.24
N PHE A 84 -9.01 6.70 -10.46
CA PHE A 84 -8.48 7.34 -11.65
C PHE A 84 -9.61 8.04 -12.41
N ARG A 85 -9.32 9.24 -12.94
CA ARG A 85 -10.22 10.04 -13.78
C ARG A 85 -9.45 10.55 -14.99
N ASP A 86 -10.10 10.47 -16.15
CA ASP A 86 -9.58 11.01 -17.39
C ASP A 86 -9.94 12.48 -17.51
N SER A 87 -8.95 13.37 -17.55
CA SER A 87 -9.22 14.80 -17.77
C SER A 87 -9.57 15.14 -19.22
N ASN A 88 -9.36 14.21 -20.16
CA ASN A 88 -9.43 14.39 -21.60
C ASN A 88 -8.61 15.62 -22.07
N CYS A 89 -7.53 15.94 -21.34
CA CYS A 89 -6.73 17.15 -21.53
C CYS A 89 -7.55 18.47 -21.58
N SER A 90 -8.74 18.47 -20.97
CA SER A 90 -9.67 19.59 -20.99
C SER A 90 -9.53 20.47 -19.75
N SER A 91 -9.45 21.78 -19.97
CA SER A 91 -9.41 22.81 -18.92
C SER A 91 -10.73 22.97 -18.17
N ALA A 92 -11.83 22.39 -18.66
CA ALA A 92 -13.11 22.37 -17.95
C ALA A 92 -13.31 21.07 -17.16
N ILE A 93 -13.01 19.92 -17.78
CA ILE A 93 -13.26 18.59 -17.19
C ILE A 93 -12.29 18.28 -16.05
N GLY A 94 -11.01 18.65 -16.18
CA GLY A 94 -10.03 18.43 -15.11
C GLY A 94 -10.44 19.09 -13.78
N PRO A 95 -10.73 20.41 -13.76
CA PRO A 95 -11.21 21.09 -12.57
C PRO A 95 -12.56 20.59 -12.04
N LEU A 96 -13.47 20.16 -12.93
CA LEU A 96 -14.74 19.56 -12.51
C LEU A 96 -14.51 18.31 -11.67
N TYR A 97 -13.66 17.37 -12.14
CA TYR A 97 -13.31 16.19 -11.35
C TYR A 97 -12.56 16.55 -10.07
N ALA A 98 -11.70 17.57 -10.08
CA ALA A 98 -11.02 18.02 -8.86
C ALA A 98 -12.01 18.55 -7.81
N PHE A 99 -13.07 19.26 -8.24
CA PHE A 99 -14.13 19.72 -7.36
C PHE A 99 -14.98 18.56 -6.82
N GLU A 100 -15.36 17.60 -7.66
CA GLU A 100 -16.11 16.41 -7.23
C GLU A 100 -15.37 15.62 -6.14
N LEU A 101 -14.03 15.53 -6.24
CA LEU A 101 -13.21 14.88 -5.22
C LEU A 101 -13.34 15.53 -3.85
N HIS A 102 -13.38 16.86 -3.79
CA HIS A 102 -13.54 17.59 -2.54
C HIS A 102 -14.89 17.31 -1.87
N ASN A 103 -15.94 17.10 -2.67
CA ASN A 103 -17.27 16.79 -2.15
C ASN A 103 -17.42 15.33 -1.69
N THR A 104 -16.39 14.49 -1.91
CA THR A 104 -16.41 13.06 -1.55
C THR A 104 -15.47 12.71 -0.38
N THR A 105 -14.72 13.68 0.12
CA THR A 105 -13.81 13.60 1.29
C THR A 105 -14.43 14.24 2.51
#